data_AF-A0A0K3B7U6-F1
#
_entry.id   AF-A0A0K3B7U6-F1
#
_cell.length_a   1.000
_cell.length_b   1.000
_cell.length_c   1.000
_cell.angle_alpha   90.00
_cell.angle_beta   90.00
_cell.angle_gamma   90.00
#
_symmetry.space_group_name_H-M   'P 1'
#
loop_
_entity.id
_entity.type
_entity.pdbx_description
1 polymer ?
#
loop_
_entity_poly.entity_id
_entity_poly.type
_entity_poly.pdbx_seq_one_letter_code
_entity_poly.pdbx_strand_id
1 'polypeptide(L)'
;MRVRELIWLPIRVVWAVVKACAIPAAVTALAWWLLPDSWAKWATIAMLVWAAIVVVLIAAKVSGHLRSLQRGPFYIRSLDNDWM
;
A
#
# COMPACT_ATOMS: atom_id res chain seq x y z
N MET A 1 -0.99 5.61 21.37
CA MET A 1 -0.01 5.52 20.26
C MET A 1 0.89 6.74 20.36
N ARG A 2 2.21 6.55 20.55
CA ARG A 2 3.15 7.67 20.67
C ARG A 2 3.21 8.38 19.31
N VAL A 3 3.05 9.70 19.27
CA VAL A 3 3.04 10.57 18.05
C VAL A 3 4.13 10.20 17.04
N ARG A 4 5.28 9.70 17.52
CA ARG A 4 6.34 9.09 16.70
C ARG A 4 5.83 8.03 15.72
N GLU A 5 5.02 7.05 16.14
CA GLU A 5 4.56 5.97 15.25
C GLU A 5 3.68 6.45 14.09
N LEU A 6 2.94 7.55 14.28
CA LEU A 6 2.10 8.15 13.24
C LEU A 6 2.93 8.78 12.11
N ILE A 7 4.08 9.38 12.46
CA ILE A 7 5.00 10.02 11.50
C ILE A 7 5.76 8.96 10.68
N TRP A 8 6.09 7.82 11.29
CA TRP A 8 6.80 6.73 10.60
C TRP A 8 5.87 5.84 9.74
N LEU A 9 4.55 5.95 9.91
CA LEU A 9 3.56 5.17 9.18
C LEU A 9 3.61 5.41 7.65
N PRO A 10 3.58 6.65 7.13
CA PRO A 10 3.68 6.90 5.69
C PRO A 10 5.01 6.41 5.12
N ILE A 11 6.12 6.59 5.84
CA ILE A 11 7.45 6.11 5.41
C ILE A 11 7.46 4.58 5.30
N ARG A 12 6.89 3.87 6.28
CA ARG A 12 6.77 2.40 6.25
C ARG A 12 5.87 1.92 5.12
N VAL A 13 4.77 2.63 4.84
CA VAL A 13 3.89 2.31 3.70
C VAL A 13 4.63 2.51 2.39
N VAL A 14 5.31 3.64 2.19
CA VAL A 14 6.12 3.89 0.99
C VAL A 14 7.20 2.81 0.83
N TRP A 15 7.93 2.46 1.89
CA TRP A 15 8.91 1.38 1.84
C TRP A 15 8.30 0.00 1.51
N ALA A 16 7.12 -0.29 2.03
CA ALA A 16 6.38 -1.51 1.70
C ALA A 16 5.93 -1.52 0.24
N VAL A 17 5.45 -0.39 -0.29
CA VAL A 17 5.12 -0.21 -1.72
C VAL A 17 6.35 -0.42 -2.58
N VAL A 18 7.48 0.22 -2.24
CA VAL A 18 8.74 0.10 -3.00
C VAL A 18 9.19 -1.35 -3.06
N LYS A 19 9.19 -2.09 -1.93
CA LYS A 19 9.51 -3.52 -1.93
C LYS A 19 8.52 -4.33 -2.75
N ALA A 20 7.23 -4.04 -2.63
CA ALA A 20 6.18 -4.77 -3.32
C ALA A 20 6.16 -4.52 -4.84
N CYS A 21 6.74 -3.41 -5.32
CA CYS A 21 6.87 -3.11 -6.75
C CYS A 21 8.25 -3.51 -7.33
N ALA A 22 9.34 -3.38 -6.56
CA ALA A 22 10.69 -3.67 -7.04
C ALA A 22 10.93 -5.17 -7.27
N ILE A 23 10.41 -6.04 -6.39
CA ILE A 23 10.59 -7.49 -6.50
C ILE A 23 9.87 -8.05 -7.75
N PRO A 24 8.58 -7.73 -8.01
CA PRO A 24 7.91 -8.18 -9.23
C PRO A 24 8.54 -7.63 -10.51
N ALA A 25 9.02 -6.39 -10.49
CA ALA A 25 9.68 -5.80 -11.65
C ALA A 25 10.98 -6.56 -12.01
N ALA A 26 11.80 -6.88 -11.02
CA ALA A 26 13.01 -7.68 -11.23
C ALA A 26 12.69 -9.10 -11.73
N VAL A 27 11.66 -9.74 -11.17
CA VAL A 27 11.19 -11.07 -11.62
C VAL A 27 10.67 -11.01 -13.06
N THR A 28 9.96 -9.95 -13.43
CA THR A 28 9.46 -9.77 -14.80
C THR A 28 10.61 -9.56 -15.78
N ALA A 29 11.60 -8.75 -15.43
CA ALA A 29 12.79 -8.56 -16.25
C ALA A 29 13.58 -9.86 -16.45
N LEU A 30 13.75 -10.64 -15.38
CA LEU A 30 14.36 -11.99 -15.44
C LEU A 30 13.55 -12.96 -16.30
N ALA A 31 12.22 -12.90 -16.22
CA ALA A 31 11.33 -13.73 -17.03
C ALA A 31 11.51 -13.45 -18.52
N TRP A 32 11.63 -12.19 -18.93
CA TRP A 32 11.92 -11.82 -20.33
C TRP A 32 13.31 -12.24 -20.81
N TRP A 33 14.25 -12.45 -19.89
CA TRP A 33 15.60 -12.87 -20.22
C TRP A 33 15.75 -14.39 -20.32
N LEU A 34 14.95 -15.15 -19.57
CA LEU A 34 15.09 -16.60 -19.42
C LEU A 34 14.00 -17.42 -20.12
N LEU A 35 12.81 -16.85 -20.34
CA LEU A 35 11.67 -17.58 -20.87
C LEU A 35 11.38 -17.22 -22.33
N PRO A 36 10.79 -18.15 -23.10
CA PRO A 36 10.23 -17.83 -24.41
C PRO A 36 9.17 -16.73 -24.32
N ASP A 37 9.04 -15.90 -25.36
CA ASP A 37 8.14 -14.73 -25.39
C ASP A 37 6.70 -15.03 -24.98
N SER A 38 6.19 -16.23 -25.31
CA SER A 38 4.85 -16.66 -24.94
C SER A 38 4.68 -16.76 -23.42
N TRP A 39 5.69 -17.26 -22.70
CA TRP A 39 5.67 -17.42 -21.24
C TRP A 39 6.00 -16.11 -20.52
N ALA A 40 6.90 -15.29 -21.06
CA ALA A 40 7.22 -13.98 -20.50
C ALA A 40 6.01 -13.02 -20.48
N LYS A 41 5.14 -13.10 -21.51
CA LYS A 41 3.86 -12.38 -21.54
C LYS A 41 2.95 -12.77 -20.37
N TRP A 42 2.78 -14.07 -20.11
CA TRP A 42 1.97 -14.55 -19.00
C TRP A 42 2.54 -14.14 -17.64
N ALA A 43 3.86 -14.18 -17.47
CA ALA A 43 4.53 -13.68 -16.27
C ALA A 43 4.27 -12.17 -16.04
N THR A 44 4.28 -11.39 -17.12
CA THR A 44 3.99 -9.95 -17.07
C THR A 44 2.54 -9.68 -16.66
N ILE A 45 1.58 -10.43 -17.21
CA ILE A 45 0.15 -10.34 -16.83
C ILE A 45 -0.04 -10.70 -15.35
N ALA A 46 0.58 -11.78 -14.89
CA ALA A 46 0.52 -12.19 -13.48
C ALA A 46 1.06 -11.09 -12.54
N MET A 47 2.14 -10.38 -12.94
CA MET A 47 2.68 -9.29 -12.14
C MET A 47 1.81 -8.03 -12.14
N LEU A 48 1.09 -7.72 -13.23
CA LEU A 48 0.10 -6.66 -13.23
C LEU A 48 -1.04 -6.94 -12.24
N VAL A 49 -1.53 -8.18 -12.22
CA VAL A 49 -2.57 -8.61 -11.27
C VAL A 49 -2.06 -8.51 -9.83
N TRP A 50 -0.83 -8.98 -9.57
CA TRP A 50 -0.19 -8.83 -8.27
C TRP A 50 -0.09 -7.36 -7.82
N ALA A 51 0.39 -6.47 -8.70
CA ALA A 51 0.50 -5.05 -8.41
C ALA A 51 -0.87 -4.43 -8.06
N ALA A 52 -1.92 -4.76 -8.80
CA ALA A 52 -3.28 -4.31 -8.52
C ALA A 52 -3.77 -4.77 -7.14
N ILE A 53 -3.56 -6.04 -6.78
CA ILE A 53 -3.93 -6.58 -5.47
C ILE A 53 -3.20 -5.84 -4.34
N VAL A 54 -1.89 -5.62 -4.48
CA VAL A 54 -1.09 -4.90 -3.48
C VAL A 54 -1.62 -3.48 -3.28
N VAL A 55 -1.90 -2.75 -4.35
CA VAL A 55 -2.45 -1.38 -4.28
C VAL A 55 -3.79 -1.38 -3.53
N VAL A 56 -4.68 -2.33 -3.85
CA VAL A 56 -5.97 -2.47 -3.17
C VAL A 56 -5.80 -2.78 -1.68
N LEU A 57 -4.91 -3.69 -1.31
CA LEU A 57 -4.66 -4.02 0.10
C LEU A 57 -4.09 -2.84 0.88
N ILE A 58 -3.20 -2.07 0.27
CA ILE A 58 -2.64 -0.86 0.89
C ILE A 58 -3.72 0.21 1.03
N ALA A 59 -4.51 0.45 -0.01
CA ALA A 59 -5.62 1.39 0.03
C ALA A 59 -6.66 0.99 1.09
N ALA A 60 -6.99 -0.30 1.21
CA ALA A 60 -7.90 -0.82 2.23
C ALA A 60 -7.32 -0.64 3.63
N LYS A 61 -6.02 -0.91 3.83
CA LYS A 61 -5.34 -0.73 5.12
C LYS A 61 -5.28 0.74 5.52
N VAL A 62 -4.97 1.64 4.59
CA VAL A 62 -4.95 3.10 4.82
C VAL A 62 -6.35 3.60 5.13
N SER A 63 -7.37 3.18 4.36
CA SER A 63 -8.77 3.58 4.57
C SER A 63 -9.30 3.09 5.92
N GLY A 64 -8.98 1.85 6.31
CA GLY A 64 -9.32 1.30 7.63
C GLY A 64 -8.63 2.05 8.76
N HIS A 65 -7.37 2.44 8.58
CA HIS A 65 -6.63 3.22 9.56
C HIS A 65 -7.20 4.64 9.71
N LEU A 66 -7.50 5.32 8.60
CA LEU A 66 -8.18 6.62 8.58
C LEU A 66 -9.56 6.56 9.25
N ARG A 67 -10.35 5.51 8.97
CA ARG A 67 -11.66 5.31 9.60
C ARG A 67 -11.56 5.04 11.10
N SER A 68 -10.50 4.38 11.56
CA SER A 68 -10.21 4.20 12.99
C SER A 68 -9.76 5.50 13.67
N LEU A 69 -9.01 6.35 12.96
CA LEU A 69 -8.61 7.67 13.45
C LEU A 69 -9.82 8.62 13.54
N GLN A 70 -10.75 8.55 12.58
CA GLN A 70 -12.04 9.29 12.62
C GLN A 70 -12.97 8.83 13.75
N ARG A 71 -12.84 7.60 14.26
CA ARG A 71 -13.64 7.09 15.41
C ARG A 71 -12.91 7.18 16.75
N GLY A 72 -11.67 7.66 16.75
CA GLY A 72 -10.94 7.95 17.98
C GLY A 72 -11.42 9.24 18.65
N PRO A 73 -11.05 9.48 19.93
CA PRO A 73 -11.57 10.57 20.77
C PRO A 73 -11.30 12.00 20.25
N PHE A 74 -10.59 12.14 19.13
CA PHE A 74 -10.33 13.43 18.48
C PHE A 74 -11.53 13.97 17.70
N TYR A 75 -12.42 13.10 17.18
CA TYR A 75 -13.58 13.56 16.40
C TYR A 75 -14.71 14.13 17.27
N ILE A 76 -14.83 13.65 18.52
CA ILE A 76 -15.80 14.17 19.49
C ILE A 76 -15.30 15.52 20.03
N ARG A 77 -13.99 15.64 20.32
CA ARG A 77 -13.41 16.89 20.83
C ARG A 77 -13.43 18.06 19.84
N SER A 78 -13.35 17.82 18.53
CA SER A 78 -13.42 18.92 17.56
C SER A 78 -14.84 19.41 17.33
N LEU A 79 -15.86 18.54 17.46
CA LEU A 79 -17.25 19.02 17.43
C LEU A 79 -17.58 19.83 18.70
N ASP A 80 -17.22 19.40 19.90
CA ASP A 80 -17.52 20.21 21.11
C ASP A 80 -16.83 21.59 21.11
N ASN A 81 -15.72 21.75 20.39
CA ASN A 81 -14.96 23.01 20.34
C ASN A 81 -15.41 23.96 19.22
N ASP A 82 -16.13 23.47 18.21
CA ASP A 82 -16.75 24.31 17.16
C ASP A 82 -18.18 24.75 17.54
N TRP A 83 -18.75 24.16 18.62
CA TRP A 83 -20.07 24.51 19.16
C TRP A 83 -20.00 25.40 20.43
N MET A 84 -18.80 25.82 20.87
CA MET A 84 -18.60 26.86 21.90
C MET A 84 -18.21 28.20 21.30
#